data_AF-A0A9C7VYL0-F1
#
_entry.id   AF-A0A9C7VYL0-F1
#
_cell.length_a   1.000
_cell.length_b   1.000
_cell.length_c   1.000
_cell.angle_alpha   90.00
_cell.angle_beta   90.00
_cell.angle_gamma   90.00
#
_symmetry.space_group_name_H-M   'P 1'
#
loop_
_entity.id
_entity.type
_entity.pdbx_description
1 polymer ?
#
loop_
_entity_poly.entity_id
_entity_poly.type
_entity_poly.pdbx_seq_one_letter_code
_entity_poly.pdbx_strand_id
1 'polypeptide(L)' 'MASRCLVTGVAGFIGSHLAERLLAEGYEVIGV' A
#
# COMPACT_ATOMS: atom_id res chain seq x y z
N MET A 1 -4.22 8.14 14.59
CA MET A 1 -4.38 8.46 13.16
C MET A 1 -3.66 7.40 12.35
N ALA A 2 -4.33 6.76 11.38
CA ALA A 2 -3.63 5.94 10.39
C ALA A 2 -2.79 6.86 9.48
N SER A 3 -1.53 6.54 9.27
CA SER A 3 -0.68 7.27 8.31
C SER A 3 -1.08 6.87 6.89
N ARG A 4 -1.05 7.84 5.95
CA ARG A 4 -1.37 7.63 4.54
C ARG A 4 -0.11 7.29 3.74
N CYS A 5 -0.19 6.28 2.86
CA CYS A 5 0.90 5.81 2.02
C CYS A 5 0.53 5.87 0.53
N LEU A 6 1.40 6.44 -0.30
CA LEU A 6 1.30 6.37 -1.76
C LEU A 6 2.23 5.25 -2.26
N VAL A 7 1.67 4.27 -2.96
CA VAL A 7 2.42 3.17 -3.59
C VAL A 7 2.33 3.31 -5.10
N THR A 8 3.44 3.58 -5.76
CA THR A 8 3.53 3.59 -7.23
C THR A 8 3.85 2.20 -7.76
N GLY A 9 3.36 1.86 -8.94
CA GLY A 9 3.49 0.51 -9.49
C GLY A 9 2.72 -0.53 -8.69
N VAL A 10 1.61 -0.12 -8.05
CA VAL A 10 0.85 -0.95 -7.10
C VAL A 10 0.32 -2.25 -7.73
N ALA A 11 0.09 -2.24 -9.04
CA ALA A 11 -0.38 -3.41 -9.79
C ALA A 11 0.75 -4.42 -10.12
N GLY A 12 2.02 -4.10 -9.84
CA GLY A 12 3.16 -4.99 -10.05
C GLY A 12 3.36 -5.97 -8.89
N PHE A 13 4.18 -7.00 -9.11
CA PHE A 13 4.44 -8.07 -8.13
C PHE A 13 4.82 -7.53 -6.75
N ILE A 14 5.80 -6.63 -6.67
CA ILE A 14 6.24 -6.08 -5.37
C ILE A 14 5.20 -5.10 -4.81
N GLY A 15 4.65 -4.25 -5.66
CA GLY A 15 3.70 -3.20 -5.27
C GLY A 15 2.45 -3.78 -4.62
N SER A 16 1.92 -4.88 -5.15
CA SER A 16 0.71 -5.52 -4.63
C SER A 16 0.93 -6.11 -3.25
N HIS A 17 2.04 -6.83 -3.03
CA HIS A 17 2.37 -7.43 -1.74
C HIS A 17 2.69 -6.38 -0.67
N LEU A 18 3.35 -5.28 -1.06
CA LEU A 18 3.58 -4.15 -0.16
C LEU A 18 2.26 -3.49 0.26
N ALA A 19 1.35 -3.25 -0.69
CA ALA A 19 0.04 -2.67 -0.41
C ALA A 19 -0.77 -3.56 0.55
N GLU A 20 -0.82 -4.87 0.31
CA GLU A 20 -1.47 -5.83 1.23
C GLU A 20 -0.89 -5.76 2.64
N ARG A 21 0.44 -5.71 2.75
CA ARG A 21 1.11 -5.62 4.05
C ARG A 21 0.80 -4.32 4.78
N LEU A 22 0.84 -3.18 4.09
CA LEU A 22 0.52 -1.86 4.66
C LEU A 22 -0.94 -1.79 5.11
N LEU A 23 -1.87 -2.32 4.32
CA LEU A 23 -3.27 -2.42 4.71
C LEU A 23 -3.44 -3.27 5.98
N ALA A 24 -2.74 -4.41 6.08
CA ALA A 24 -2.78 -5.27 7.26
C ALA A 24 -2.20 -4.61 8.53
N GLU A 25 -1.27 -3.66 8.37
CA GLU A 25 -0.72 -2.86 9.46
C GLU A 25 -1.58 -1.62 9.82
N GLY A 26 -2.69 -1.41 9.12
CA GLY A 26 -3.66 -0.35 9.39
C GLY A 26 -3.36 0.99 8.71
N TYR A 27 -2.49 1.01 7.70
CA TYR A 27 -2.25 2.18 6.87
C TYR A 27 -3.37 2.38 5.84
N GLU A 28 -3.64 3.62 5.49
CA GLU A 28 -4.48 3.96 4.34
C GLU A 28 -3.58 4.05 3.09
N VAL A 29 -3.83 3.19 2.09
CA VAL A 29 -2.98 3.07 0.89
C VAL A 29 -3.68 3.67 -0.33
N ILE A 30 -2.97 4.54 -1.04
CA ILE A 30 -3.34 5.08 -2.36
C ILE A 30 -2.38 4.47 -3.38
N GLY A 31 -2.92 3.78 -4.38
CA GLY A 31 -2.14 3.13 -5.43
C GLY A 31 -2.16 3.89 -6.75
N VAL A 32 -1.01 3.99 -7.41
CA VAL A 32 -0.84 4.53 -8.79
C VAL A 32 -0.14 3.51 -9.68
#